data_AF-F0GEE3-F1
#
_entry.id   AF-F0GEE3-F1
#
_cell.length_a   1.000
_cell.length_b   1.000
_cell.length_c   1.000
_cell.angle_alpha   90.00
_cell.angle_beta   90.00
_cell.angle_gamma   90.00
#
_symmetry.space_group_name_H-M   'P 1'
#
loop_
_entity.id
_entity.type
_entity.pdbx_description
1 polymer ?
#
loop_
_entity_poly.entity_id
_entity_poly.type
_entity_poly.pdbx_seq_one_letter_code
_entity_poly.pdbx_strand_id
1 'polypeptide(L)'
;RSKSWDEFVGDGAPEMRVVITVCDSAAAETCPYWPGSPVKVHWGYADPSNALGGDEGKRLAFELTRQAIGYRMLQLLALPLDRMSNAELQTALTEISQN
;
A
#
# COMPACT_ATOMS: atom_id res chain seq x y z
N ARG A 1 -8.75 -10.75 -10.38
CA ARG A 1 -7.82 -10.49 -11.51
C ARG A 1 -6.79 -9.46 -11.08
N SER A 2 -5.53 -9.63 -11.45
CA SER A 2 -4.55 -8.54 -11.37
C SER A 2 -4.94 -7.43 -12.35
N LYS A 3 -4.60 -6.19 -12.01
CA LYS A 3 -4.92 -4.98 -12.80
C LYS A 3 -3.65 -4.16 -12.97
N SER A 4 -3.47 -3.57 -14.15
CA SER A 4 -2.47 -2.50 -14.32
C SER A 4 -2.98 -1.23 -13.62
N TRP A 5 -2.07 -0.37 -13.19
CA TRP A 5 -2.43 0.99 -12.74
C TRP A 5 -3.09 1.81 -13.86
N ASP A 6 -2.89 1.43 -15.13
CA ASP A 6 -3.43 2.16 -16.29
C ASP A 6 -4.96 2.23 -16.25
N GLU A 7 -5.60 1.26 -15.59
CA GLU A 7 -7.05 1.23 -15.36
C GLU A 7 -7.55 2.34 -14.42
N PHE A 8 -6.65 3.00 -13.69
CA PHE A 8 -6.98 3.96 -12.64
C PHE A 8 -6.46 5.38 -12.93
N VAL A 9 -5.93 5.61 -14.13
CA VAL A 9 -5.39 6.92 -14.54
C VAL A 9 -6.07 7.49 -15.80
N GLY A 10 -6.99 6.74 -16.41
CA GLY A 10 -7.74 7.17 -17.58
C GLY A 10 -8.96 8.05 -17.24
N ASP A 11 -9.59 8.59 -18.29
CA ASP A 11 -10.80 9.39 -18.17
C ASP A 11 -11.93 8.61 -17.49
N GLY A 12 -12.53 9.21 -16.45
CA GLY A 12 -13.60 8.58 -15.66
C GLY A 12 -13.12 7.55 -14.63
N ALA A 13 -11.80 7.38 -14.45
CA ALA A 13 -11.25 6.60 -13.33
C ALA A 13 -11.64 7.23 -11.98
N PRO A 14 -11.80 6.41 -10.93
CA PRO A 14 -12.08 6.94 -9.59
C PRO A 14 -10.91 7.80 -9.10
N GLU A 15 -11.24 8.93 -8.46
CA GLU A 15 -10.24 9.74 -7.80
C GLU A 15 -9.70 9.02 -6.57
N MET A 16 -8.40 8.69 -6.62
CA MET A 16 -7.72 8.09 -5.49
C MET A 16 -7.35 9.19 -4.50
N ARG A 17 -7.76 9.04 -3.25
CA ARG A 17 -7.32 9.92 -2.16
C ARG A 17 -6.01 9.47 -1.51
N VAL A 18 -5.77 8.16 -1.50
CA VAL A 18 -4.59 7.53 -0.91
C VAL A 18 -4.03 6.47 -1.85
N VAL A 19 -2.71 6.45 -2.02
CA VAL A 19 -1.98 5.39 -2.72
C VAL A 19 -0.91 4.84 -1.77
N ILE A 20 -0.95 3.52 -1.52
CA ILE A 20 -0.03 2.80 -0.64
C ILE A 20 0.79 1.83 -1.49
N THR A 21 2.10 2.00 -1.56
CA THR A 21 3.02 1.02 -2.18
C THR A 21 3.53 0.06 -1.11
N VAL A 22 3.65 -1.23 -1.44
CA VAL A 22 3.90 -2.29 -0.44
C VAL A 22 5.21 -3.06 -0.62
N CYS A 23 5.86 -2.95 -1.78
CA CYS A 23 7.19 -3.52 -2.00
C CYS A 23 8.11 -2.46 -2.60
N ASP A 24 9.41 -2.63 -2.43
CA ASP A 24 10.40 -1.67 -2.93
C ASP A 24 10.34 -1.53 -4.46
N SER A 25 9.99 -2.61 -5.19
CA SER A 25 9.73 -2.52 -6.63
C SER A 25 8.61 -1.52 -6.93
N ALA A 26 7.46 -1.67 -6.26
CA ALA A 26 6.33 -0.77 -6.45
C ALA A 26 6.62 0.67 -6.00
N ALA A 27 7.53 0.86 -5.04
CA ALA A 27 7.95 2.19 -4.60
C ALA A 27 8.97 2.84 -5.55
N ALA A 28 9.84 2.04 -6.19
CA ALA A 28 10.88 2.49 -7.11
C ALA A 28 10.38 2.70 -8.55
N GLU A 29 9.26 2.06 -8.92
CA GLU A 29 8.60 2.30 -10.19
C GLU A 29 8.12 3.76 -10.28
N THR A 30 8.28 4.37 -11.45
CA THR A 30 7.74 5.71 -11.70
C THR A 30 6.22 5.61 -11.69
N CYS A 31 5.62 5.88 -10.53
CA CYS A 31 4.18 5.92 -10.37
C CYS A 31 3.58 6.86 -11.44
N PRO A 32 2.51 6.44 -12.13
CA PRO A 32 1.84 7.32 -13.07
C PRO A 32 1.33 8.57 -12.36
N TYR A 33 1.04 9.60 -13.15
CA TYR A 33 0.28 10.73 -12.63
C TYR A 33 -1.08 10.22 -12.14
N TRP A 34 -1.37 10.47 -10.86
CA TRP A 34 -2.65 10.16 -10.26
C TRP A 34 -3.50 11.43 -10.26
N PRO A 35 -4.67 11.45 -10.93
CA PRO A 35 -5.60 12.56 -10.83
C PRO A 35 -5.90 12.91 -9.36
N GLY A 36 -5.99 14.21 -9.04
CA GLY A 36 -6.33 14.68 -7.69
C GLY A 36 -5.19 14.75 -6.67
N SER A 37 -3.96 14.36 -7.02
CA SER A 37 -2.77 14.41 -6.14
C SER A 37 -2.96 13.69 -4.80
N PRO A 38 -3.11 12.35 -4.81
CA PRO A 38 -3.32 11.56 -3.60
C PRO A 38 -2.18 11.71 -2.58
N VAL A 39 -2.53 11.42 -1.33
CA VAL A 39 -1.56 11.12 -0.27
C VAL A 39 -0.84 9.83 -0.65
N LYS A 40 0.49 9.86 -0.72
CA LYS A 40 1.32 8.71 -1.10
C LYS A 40 2.16 8.26 0.09
N VAL A 41 2.14 6.96 0.36
CA VAL A 41 2.93 6.36 1.45
C VAL A 41 3.48 5.01 1.02
N HIS A 42 4.61 4.62 1.61
CA HIS A 42 5.22 3.31 1.40
C HIS A 42 5.15 2.48 2.69
N TRP A 43 4.56 1.29 2.59
CA TRP A 43 4.53 0.26 3.63
C TRP A 43 5.42 -0.90 3.16
N GLY A 44 6.72 -0.76 3.34
CA GLY A 44 7.68 -1.74 2.82
C GLY A 44 7.54 -3.12 3.46
N TYR A 45 7.45 -4.14 2.60
CA TYR A 45 7.56 -5.55 2.95
C TYR A 45 8.54 -6.24 2.01
N ALA A 46 9.29 -7.20 2.54
CA ALA A 46 10.05 -8.13 1.70
C ALA A 46 9.08 -8.93 0.82
N ASP A 47 9.41 -9.11 -0.45
CA ASP A 47 8.59 -9.90 -1.37
C ASP A 47 8.58 -11.37 -0.94
N PRO A 48 7.43 -11.92 -0.47
CA PRO A 48 7.37 -13.29 0.03
C PRO A 48 7.58 -14.34 -1.07
N SER A 49 7.46 -13.98 -2.35
CA SER A 49 7.72 -14.90 -3.47
C SER A 49 9.22 -15.22 -3.65
N ASN A 50 10.09 -14.33 -3.15
CA ASN A 50 11.54 -14.45 -3.20
C ASN A 50 12.14 -15.10 -1.93
N ALA A 51 11.30 -15.54 -0.99
CA ALA A 51 11.75 -16.17 0.24
C ALA A 51 12.56 -17.46 -0.03
N LEU A 52 13.64 -17.63 0.73
CA LEU A 52 14.46 -18.84 0.74
C LEU A 52 13.74 -19.98 1.49
N GLY A 53 14.24 -21.20 1.37
CA GLY A 53 13.67 -22.37 2.08
C GLY A 53 12.56 -23.12 1.33
N GLY A 54 12.49 -22.95 0.00
CA GLY A 54 11.53 -23.67 -0.85
C GLY A 54 10.07 -23.27 -0.58
N ASP A 55 9.14 -24.17 -0.88
CA ASP A 55 7.70 -23.89 -0.78
C ASP A 55 7.25 -23.60 0.66
N GLU A 56 7.85 -24.26 1.65
CA GLU A 56 7.54 -24.03 3.06
C GLU A 56 7.99 -22.63 3.51
N GLY A 57 9.22 -22.23 3.17
CA GLY A 57 9.73 -20.90 3.46
C GLY A 57 8.90 -19.80 2.82
N LYS A 58 8.49 -19.99 1.55
CA LYS A 58 7.54 -19.08 0.87
C LYS A 58 6.20 -19.03 1.59
N ARG A 59 5.60 -20.17 1.92
CA ARG A 59 4.30 -20.21 2.62
C ARG A 59 4.34 -19.44 3.94
N LEU A 60 5.41 -19.60 4.72
CA LEU A 60 5.61 -18.84 5.96
C LEU A 60 5.75 -17.35 5.69
N ALA A 61 6.57 -16.95 4.72
CA ALA A 61 6.76 -15.55 4.35
C ALA A 61 5.43 -14.89 3.90
N PHE A 62 4.64 -15.59 3.08
CA PHE A 62 3.31 -15.11 2.67
C PHE A 62 2.38 -14.89 3.86
N GLU A 63 2.36 -15.81 4.82
CA GLU A 63 1.51 -15.69 6.01
C GLU A 63 1.93 -14.51 6.90
N LEU A 64 3.24 -14.33 7.10
CA LEU A 64 3.77 -13.19 7.86
C LEU A 64 3.45 -11.86 7.18
N THR A 65 3.67 -11.74 5.86
CA THR A 65 3.33 -10.54 5.09
C THR A 65 1.83 -10.26 5.14
N ARG A 66 0.98 -11.30 5.03
CA ARG A 66 -0.48 -11.17 5.14
C ARG A 66 -0.91 -10.63 6.50
N GLN A 67 -0.32 -11.13 7.60
CA GLN A 67 -0.60 -10.65 8.95
C GLN A 67 -0.16 -9.20 9.13
N ALA A 68 1.04 -8.84 8.65
CA ALA A 68 1.57 -7.49 8.75
C ALA A 68 0.74 -6.47 7.97
N ILE A 69 0.32 -6.81 6.73
CA ILE A 69 -0.63 -5.98 5.97
C ILE A 69 -1.96 -5.87 6.72
N GLY A 70 -2.49 -6.98 7.23
CA GLY A 70 -3.73 -7.01 7.99
C GLY A 70 -3.71 -6.07 9.20
N TYR A 71 -2.62 -6.07 9.97
CA TYR A 71 -2.46 -5.19 11.13
C TYR A 71 -2.46 -3.70 10.76
N ARG A 72 -1.74 -3.31 9.70
CA ARG A 72 -1.74 -1.92 9.22
C ARG A 72 -3.09 -1.50 8.64
N MET A 73 -3.78 -2.41 7.94
CA MET A 73 -5.13 -2.17 7.44
C MET A 73 -6.14 -1.94 8.57
N LEU A 74 -6.04 -2.67 9.68
CA LEU A 74 -6.90 -2.44 10.85
C LEU A 74 -6.67 -1.06 11.47
N GLN A 75 -5.41 -0.60 11.58
CA GLN A 75 -5.10 0.75 12.04
C GLN A 75 -5.66 1.82 11.09
N LEU A 76 -5.51 1.63 9.78
CA LEU A 76 -6.07 2.53 8.77
C LEU A 76 -7.60 2.64 8.87
N LEU A 77 -8.29 1.51 9.03
CA LEU A 77 -9.76 1.47 9.16
C LEU A 77 -10.27 2.12 10.45
N ALA A 78 -9.41 2.30 11.46
CA ALA A 78 -9.75 2.99 12.69
C ALA A 78 -9.66 4.53 12.58
N LEU A 79 -9.08 5.07 11.50
CA LEU A 79 -8.94 6.50 11.29
C LEU A 79 -10.27 7.15 10.84
N PRO A 80 -10.60 8.37 11.30
CA PRO A 80 -11.76 9.12 10.83
C PRO A 80 -11.49 9.79 9.47
N LEU A 81 -11.32 8.97 8.43
CA LEU A 81 -10.81 9.39 7.12
C LEU A 81 -11.57 10.59 6.53
N ASP A 82 -12.90 10.62 6.68
CA ASP A 82 -13.79 11.67 6.19
C ASP A 82 -13.52 13.06 6.79
N ARG A 83 -12.88 13.13 7.96
CA ARG A 83 -12.64 14.38 8.70
C ARG A 83 -11.20 14.85 8.68
N MET A 84 -10.29 14.02 8.17
CA MET A 84 -8.87 14.32 8.12
C MET A 84 -8.54 15.16 6.87
N SER A 85 -7.66 16.14 7.02
CA SER A 85 -6.95 16.75 5.91
C SER A 85 -5.95 15.77 5.29
N ASN A 86 -5.50 16.05 4.06
CA ASN A 86 -4.47 15.24 3.41
C ASN A 86 -3.14 15.25 4.19
N ALA A 87 -2.83 16.34 4.90
CA ALA A 87 -1.63 16.44 5.73
C ALA A 87 -1.72 15.54 6.98
N GLU A 88 -2.86 15.56 7.68
CA GLU A 88 -3.10 14.66 8.82
C GLU A 88 -3.09 13.19 8.38
N LEU A 89 -3.68 12.90 7.22
CA LEU A 89 -3.70 11.56 6.65
C LEU A 89 -2.30 11.08 6.26
N GLN A 90 -1.45 11.96 5.69
CA GLN A 90 -0.05 11.65 5.42
C GLN A 90 0.71 11.30 6.70
N THR A 91 0.54 12.09 7.77
CA THR A 91 1.17 11.83 9.07
C THR A 91 0.73 10.49 9.65
N ALA A 92 -0.58 10.25 9.76
CA ALA A 92 -1.12 9.01 10.33
C ALA A 92 -0.69 7.77 9.54
N LEU A 93 -0.71 7.84 8.20
CA LEU A 93 -0.28 6.73 7.35
C LEU A 93 1.23 6.44 7.45
N THR A 94 2.04 7.47 7.71
CA THR A 94 3.48 7.34 7.95
C THR A 94 3.73 6.71 9.32
N GLU A 95 2.96 7.07 10.35
CA GLU A 95 3.05 6.43 11.66
C GLU A 95 2.68 4.93 11.59
N ILE A 96 1.61 4.60 10.85
CA ILE A 96 1.20 3.20 10.62
C ILE A 96 2.31 2.38 9.92
N SER A 97 3.15 3.00 9.09
CA SER A 97 4.23 2.30 8.39
C SER A 97 5.44 1.98 9.26
N GLN A 98 5.61 2.72 10.37
CA GLN A 98 6.72 2.55 11.32
C GLN A 98 6.39 1.55 12.43
N ASN A 99 5.09 1.29 12.65
CA ASN A 99 4.58 0.26 13.55
C ASN A 99 4.45 -1.11 12.85
#